data_AF-A0A0N8SSH3-F1
#
_entry.id   AF-A0A0N8SSH3-F1
#
_cell.length_a   1.000
_cell.length_b   1.000
_cell.length_c   1.000
_cell.angle_alpha   90.00
_cell.angle_beta   90.00
_cell.angle_gamma   90.00
#
_symmetry.space_group_name_H-M   'P 1'
#
loop_
_entity.id
_entity.type
_entity.pdbx_description
1 polymer ?
#
loop_
_entity_poly.entity_id
_entity_poly.type
_entity_poly.pdbx_seq_one_letter_code
_entity_poly.pdbx_strand_id
1 'polypeptide(L)'
;MATVQEFEEQVWGLEGIRLVIRAPEGAALTEYEYKNAAQSNISLTKWINTRINPALNGYEATVIQGNGEEPHGRNLLRKIRATYGD
;
A
#
# COMPACT_ATOMS: atom_id res chain seq x y z
N MET A 1 10.91 -11.75 7.16
CA MET A 1 10.63 -11.61 5.71
C MET A 1 9.18 -11.97 5.52
N ALA A 2 8.39 -11.14 4.84
CA ALA A 2 6.98 -11.41 4.58
C ALA A 2 6.80 -11.85 3.12
N THR A 3 5.85 -12.74 2.87
CA THR A 3 5.37 -12.98 1.51
C THR A 3 4.62 -11.75 0.99
N VAL A 4 4.45 -11.67 -0.34
CA VAL A 4 3.63 -10.62 -0.97
C VAL A 4 2.25 -10.53 -0.33
N GLN A 5 1.60 -11.67 -0.15
CA GLN A 5 0.25 -11.75 0.41
C GLN A 5 0.20 -11.22 1.85
N GLU A 6 1.13 -11.67 2.72
CA GLU A 6 1.20 -11.19 4.11
C GLU A 6 1.45 -9.68 4.19
N PHE A 7 2.25 -9.13 3.27
CA PHE A 7 2.50 -7.69 3.22
C PHE A 7 1.23 -6.92 2.81
N GLU A 8 0.52 -7.39 1.80
CA GLU A 8 -0.74 -6.80 1.33
C GLU A 8 -1.82 -6.82 2.43
N GLU A 9 -1.93 -7.93 3.16
CA GLU A 9 -2.87 -8.08 4.28
C GLU A 9 -2.52 -7.14 5.45
N GLN A 10 -1.24 -7.00 5.79
CA GLN A 10 -0.79 -6.06 6.84
C GLN A 10 -1.08 -4.61 6.45
N VAL A 11 -0.75 -4.23 5.21
CA VAL A 11 -1.04 -2.90 4.69
C VAL A 11 -2.54 -2.65 4.69
N TRP A 12 -3.35 -3.60 4.24
CA TRP A 12 -4.80 -3.48 4.29
C TRP A 12 -5.32 -3.28 5.72
N GLY A 13 -4.89 -4.12 6.66
CA GLY A 13 -5.35 -4.07 8.05
C GLY A 13 -4.97 -2.79 8.79
N LEU A 14 -3.81 -2.23 8.46
CA LEU A 14 -3.26 -1.06 9.17
C LEU A 14 -3.54 0.26 8.45
N GLU A 15 -3.40 0.31 7.14
CA GLU A 15 -3.61 1.52 6.33
C GLU A 15 -5.04 1.63 5.80
N GLY A 16 -5.79 0.53 5.72
CA GLY A 16 -7.12 0.50 5.09
C GLY A 16 -7.06 0.78 3.60
N ILE A 17 -5.99 0.35 2.92
CA ILE A 17 -5.73 0.61 1.50
C ILE A 17 -5.34 -0.70 0.83
N ARG A 18 -5.97 -1.00 -0.30
CA ARG A 18 -5.67 -2.21 -1.06
C ARG A 18 -4.45 -1.98 -1.95
N LEU A 19 -3.38 -2.69 -1.64
CA LEU A 19 -2.15 -2.72 -2.41
C LEU A 19 -2.07 -4.04 -3.17
N VAL A 20 -1.58 -4.00 -4.40
CA VAL A 20 -1.28 -5.14 -5.25
C VAL A 20 0.18 -5.06 -5.67
N ILE A 21 0.99 -6.02 -5.27
CA ILE A 21 2.44 -6.02 -5.57
C ILE A 21 2.71 -6.91 -6.78
N ARG A 22 3.38 -6.35 -7.79
CA ARG A 22 3.85 -7.08 -8.97
C ARG A 22 5.22 -7.68 -8.69
N ALA A 23 5.21 -8.83 -8.03
CA ALA A 23 6.40 -9.63 -7.74
C ALA A 23 6.12 -11.12 -8.02
N PRO A 24 7.14 -11.96 -8.26
CA PRO A 24 6.95 -13.39 -8.43
C PRO A 24 6.40 -14.05 -7.15
N GLU A 25 5.73 -15.20 -7.29
CA GLU A 25 5.01 -15.92 -6.21
C GLU A 25 5.93 -16.33 -5.02
N GLY A 26 7.25 -16.33 -5.21
CA GLY A 26 8.26 -16.58 -4.16
C GLY A 26 9.05 -15.35 -3.72
N ALA A 27 8.62 -14.13 -4.07
CA ALA A 27 9.32 -12.92 -3.68
C ALA A 27 9.23 -12.69 -2.17
N ALA A 28 10.39 -12.61 -1.52
CA ALA A 28 10.50 -12.18 -0.14
C ALA A 28 10.52 -10.65 -0.10
N LEU A 29 9.57 -10.06 0.62
CA LEU A 29 9.53 -8.64 0.91
C LEU A 29 10.02 -8.36 2.33
N THR A 30 10.44 -7.13 2.56
CA THR A 30 10.72 -6.65 3.91
C THR A 30 9.40 -6.57 4.67
N GLU A 31 9.40 -6.96 5.94
CA GLU A 31 8.21 -6.84 6.78
C GLU A 31 7.80 -5.39 6.95
N TYR A 32 6.48 -5.17 7.08
CA TYR A 32 5.94 -3.84 7.29
C TYR A 32 6.07 -3.44 8.77
N GLU A 33 7.22 -2.89 9.15
CA GLU A 33 7.54 -2.55 10.55
C GLU A 33 6.72 -1.41 11.15
N TYR A 34 5.87 -0.74 10.36
CA TYR A 34 5.07 0.38 10.83
C TYR A 34 3.90 -0.11 11.69
N LYS A 35 3.81 0.41 12.91
CA LYS A 35 2.71 0.10 13.85
C LYS A 35 1.47 0.97 13.72
N ASN A 36 1.58 2.11 13.03
CA ASN A 36 0.50 3.09 12.89
C ASN A 36 0.28 3.45 11.42
N ALA A 37 -1.00 3.65 11.07
CA ALA A 37 -1.42 4.16 9.79
C ALA A 37 -0.68 5.45 9.43
N ALA A 38 -0.34 5.61 8.17
CA ALA A 38 0.27 6.82 7.67
C ALA A 38 -0.69 8.00 7.82
N GLN A 39 -0.11 9.19 7.96
CA GLN A 39 -0.86 10.42 8.12
C GLN A 39 -1.80 10.63 6.93
N SER A 40 -3.07 10.92 7.20
CA SER A 40 -4.10 11.06 6.17
C SER A 40 -3.84 12.19 5.16
N ASN A 41 -2.96 13.14 5.50
CA ASN A 41 -2.60 14.30 4.69
C ASN A 41 -1.42 14.07 3.74
N ILE A 42 -0.83 12.86 3.69
CA ILE A 42 0.20 12.55 2.68
C ILE A 42 -0.43 12.03 1.39
N SER A 43 0.21 12.32 0.26
CA SER A 43 -0.17 11.80 -1.04
C SER A 43 0.22 10.33 -1.18
N LEU A 44 -0.54 9.59 -1.98
CA LEU A 44 -0.27 8.19 -2.31
C LEU A 44 1.16 7.97 -2.83
N THR A 45 1.61 8.76 -3.80
CA THR A 45 2.98 8.64 -4.33
C THR A 45 4.02 8.81 -3.24
N LYS A 46 3.80 9.74 -2.29
CA LYS A 46 4.72 9.95 -1.18
C LYS A 46 4.71 8.75 -0.24
N TRP A 47 3.52 8.24 0.11
CA TRP A 47 3.37 7.05 0.92
C TRP A 47 4.06 5.82 0.31
N ILE A 48 3.82 5.56 -0.99
CA ILE A 48 4.49 4.49 -1.74
C ILE A 48 6.01 4.66 -1.64
N ASN A 49 6.55 5.84 -1.97
CA ASN A 49 8.00 6.06 -1.93
C ASN A 49 8.61 5.93 -0.54
N THR A 50 7.92 6.40 0.51
CA THR A 50 8.51 6.44 1.85
C THR A 50 8.32 5.15 2.64
N ARG A 51 7.23 4.41 2.40
CA ARG A 51 6.85 3.25 3.22
C ARG A 51 6.85 1.93 2.44
N ILE A 52 6.40 1.95 1.19
CA ILE A 52 6.19 0.72 0.42
C ILE A 52 7.45 0.37 -0.37
N ASN A 53 7.99 1.32 -1.15
CA ASN A 53 9.20 1.16 -1.95
C ASN A 53 10.42 0.58 -1.19
N PRO A 54 10.74 1.01 0.05
CA PRO A 54 11.83 0.38 0.81
C PRO A 54 11.56 -1.09 1.18
N ALA A 55 10.29 -1.52 1.23
CA ALA A 55 9.93 -2.91 1.50
C ALA A 55 9.81 -3.77 0.23
N LEU A 56 9.55 -3.13 -0.92
CA LEU A 56 9.41 -3.79 -2.22
C LEU A 56 10.70 -4.33 -2.79
N ASN A 57 11.89 -3.97 -2.27
CA ASN A 57 13.17 -4.47 -2.79
C ASN A 57 13.33 -4.32 -4.32
N GLY A 58 12.71 -3.28 -4.91
CA GLY A 58 12.74 -3.02 -6.36
C GLY A 58 11.55 -3.58 -7.17
N TYR A 59 10.59 -4.26 -6.54
CA TYR A 59 9.33 -4.64 -7.18
C TYR A 59 8.37 -3.44 -7.33
N GLU A 60 7.43 -3.55 -8.27
CA GLU A 60 6.39 -2.54 -8.45
C GLU A 60 5.18 -2.85 -7.57
N ALA A 61 4.50 -1.81 -7.08
CA ALA A 61 3.21 -1.96 -6.41
C ALA A 61 2.18 -0.96 -6.93
N THR A 62 0.98 -1.46 -7.13
CA THR A 62 -0.20 -0.74 -7.59
C THR A 62 -1.19 -0.64 -6.44
N VAL A 63 -1.86 0.50 -6.29
CA VAL A 63 -2.96 0.65 -5.33
C VAL A 63 -4.28 0.60 -6.06
N ILE A 64 -5.28 -0.07 -5.47
CA ILE A 64 -6.61 -0.22 -6.05
C ILE A 64 -7.63 0.38 -5.09
N GLN A 65 -8.39 1.40 -5.51
CA GLN A 65 -9.43 2.03 -4.69
C GLN A 65 -10.67 1.13 -4.53
N GLY A 66 -11.60 1.50 -3.64
CA GLY A 66 -12.86 0.74 -3.44
C GLY A 66 -13.69 0.60 -4.72
N ASN A 67 -13.57 1.57 -5.64
CA ASN A 67 -14.22 1.55 -6.96
C ASN A 67 -13.54 0.63 -7.99
N GLY A 68 -12.43 -0.04 -7.63
CA GLY A 68 -11.66 -0.89 -8.54
C GLY A 68 -10.72 -0.13 -9.49
N GLU A 69 -10.68 1.20 -9.41
CA GLU A 69 -9.77 2.04 -10.21
C GLU A 69 -8.44 2.30 -9.50
N GLU A 70 -7.39 2.52 -10.29
CA GLU A 70 -6.10 2.98 -9.80
C GLU A 70 -6.17 4.47 -9.41
N PRO A 71 -5.95 4.84 -8.13
CA PRO A 71 -5.95 6.23 -7.72
C PRO A 71 -4.84 7.00 -8.41
N HIS A 72 -5.14 8.21 -8.86
CA HIS A 72 -4.09 9.13 -9.28
C HIS A 72 -3.11 9.36 -8.11
N GLY A 73 -1.80 9.22 -8.33
CA GLY A 73 -0.79 9.25 -7.26
C GLY A 73 -0.74 10.53 -6.39
N ARG A 74 -1.35 11.62 -6.88
CA ARG A 74 -1.52 12.88 -6.15
C ARG A 74 -2.67 12.84 -5.13
N ASN A 75 -3.51 11.81 -5.13
CA ASN A 75 -4.58 11.66 -4.17
C ASN A 75 -4.04 11.48 -2.76
N LEU A 76 -4.71 12.13 -1.80
CA LEU A 76 -4.40 11.98 -0.39
C LEU A 76 -4.90 10.62 0.12
N LEU A 77 -4.16 10.02 1.05
CA LEU A 77 -4.58 8.75 1.68
C LEU A 77 -5.97 8.88 2.31
N ARG A 78 -6.32 10.05 2.87
CA ARG A 78 -7.68 10.31 3.38
C ARG A 78 -8.76 10.04 2.33
N LYS A 79 -8.55 10.49 1.10
CA LYS A 79 -9.54 10.31 0.02
C LYS A 79 -9.63 8.85 -0.40
N ILE A 80 -8.49 8.16 -0.46
CA ILE A 80 -8.44 6.74 -0.82
C ILE A 80 -9.16 5.90 0.24
N ARG A 81 -8.86 6.12 1.53
CA ARG A 81 -9.55 5.44 2.64
C ARG A 81 -11.05 5.68 2.62
N ALA A 82 -11.48 6.90 2.29
CA ALA A 82 -12.90 7.21 2.15
C ALA A 82 -13.60 6.43 1.02
N THR A 83 -12.87 5.92 0.01
CA THR A 83 -13.48 5.11 -1.06
C THR A 83 -13.86 3.69 -0.65
N TYR A 84 -13.35 3.18 0.47
CA TYR A 84 -13.71 1.84 0.98
C TYR A 84 -14.78 1.88 2.08
N GLY A 85 -15.23 3.07 2.47
CA GLY A 85 -16.12 3.29 3.61
C GLY A 85 -17.56 3.62 3.23
N ASP A 86 -17.95 3.42 1.98
CA ASP A 86 -19.33 3.46 1.48
C ASP A 86 -19.79 2.02 1.17
#